data_AF-A0A6M1LWD0-F1
#
_entry.id   AF-A0A6M1LWD0-F1
#
_cell.length_a   1.000
_cell.length_b   1.000
_cell.length_c   1.000
_cell.angle_alpha   90.00
_cell.angle_beta   90.00
_cell.angle_gamma   90.00
#
_symmetry.space_group_name_H-M   'P 1'
#
loop_
_entity.id
_entity.type
_entity.pdbx_description
1 polymer ?
#
loop_
_entity_poly.entity_id
_entity_poly.type
_entity_poly.pdbx_seq_one_letter_code
_entity_poly.pdbx_strand_id
1 'polypeptide(L)'
;MKIFRFENICLVSQNERRARRVEFHPRRNLIVGENHTGKSSLIKSLFIALGARPEGNLDRWDKSTIALVQFSIDGQIYFVLQQQSYRALYLSDGRCAFAAGTSSEWAGEFSKLIGFNLALTDKSQKIVDADARAFFLPFYINQDGSWQASWSTFAGLQQFKSPVAPILEYFSGVKPPLYYEINALKELAQNVLRDLQREQRLVVHVRDKFGETLPLDGPKIMPDIFEQDVQKLTEQVSLLNRRQEELRNVYVREQETLRSLRLQIDMANYELKTYDGDASFLHSEPHAILTCPTCGAEHDRTFMDILHYAEDARVLRQIIFRLQTDADKLSEEISRTRSKLHEIDINYQQISLILETRRGDLKFGDVVKGMGAEVALAAFEGELRSLKEKIDEQLSEIETYDARLHELTNRRRSAEILKIFRRAYIEARVSLNLPPIDTKRLNLRSRPNVSGSGGPRSVLAYYSALWATTFGEYGSFDVPLVIDSPQQLGQDDKNLPKMIEHVATKMPETAQIILGIEGNTKEKFEKIINLDTPYELLQADKYEEINNIVTPYLNLMYAQIFSDNESVG
;
A
#
# COMPACT_ATOMS: atom_id res chain seq x y z
N MET A 1 -9.52 8.53 22.71
CA MET A 1 -9.85 7.17 22.22
C MET A 1 -11.35 7.04 22.16
N LYS A 2 -11.88 6.39 21.12
CA LYS A 2 -13.30 6.06 21.01
C LYS A 2 -13.61 4.85 21.89
N ILE A 3 -14.60 4.96 22.77
CA ILE A 3 -14.89 3.97 23.81
C ILE A 3 -16.12 3.16 23.40
N PHE A 4 -15.98 1.84 23.28
CA PHE A 4 -17.06 0.89 23.05
C PHE A 4 -17.30 0.08 24.33
N ARG A 5 -18.56 -0.09 24.73
CA ARG A 5 -18.96 -0.90 25.89
C ARG A 5 -20.18 -1.75 25.57
N PHE A 6 -20.19 -2.99 26.02
CA PHE A 6 -21.42 -3.78 26.10
C PHE A 6 -22.17 -3.40 27.37
N GLU A 7 -23.46 -3.08 27.26
CA GLU A 7 -24.29 -2.70 28.41
C GLU A 7 -25.20 -3.88 28.81
N ASN A 8 -25.89 -4.49 27.84
CA ASN A 8 -26.70 -5.67 28.07
C ASN A 8 -26.87 -6.52 26.82
N ILE A 9 -27.39 -7.73 27.03
CA ILE A 9 -27.89 -8.60 25.97
C ILE A 9 -29.20 -9.26 26.44
N CYS A 10 -30.20 -9.23 25.56
CA CYS A 10 -31.40 -10.04 25.67
C CYS A 10 -31.38 -11.12 24.58
N LEU A 11 -31.58 -12.37 24.97
CA LEU A 11 -31.68 -13.52 24.09
C LEU A 11 -33.09 -14.10 24.22
N VAL A 12 -33.77 -14.33 23.09
CA VAL A 12 -35.13 -14.87 23.07
C VAL A 12 -35.23 -15.98 22.03
N SER A 13 -35.52 -17.20 22.47
CA SER A 13 -35.96 -18.28 21.58
C SER A 13 -37.48 -18.35 21.62
N GLN A 14 -38.11 -18.03 20.49
CA GLN A 14 -39.56 -18.16 20.33
C GLN A 14 -39.97 -19.64 20.22
N ASN A 15 -39.13 -20.49 19.61
CA ASN A 15 -39.39 -21.93 19.48
C ASN A 15 -39.40 -22.63 20.84
N GLU A 16 -38.44 -22.32 21.70
CA GLU A 16 -38.32 -22.94 23.01
C GLU A 16 -39.17 -22.24 24.08
N ARG A 17 -39.73 -21.06 23.76
CA ARG A 17 -40.37 -20.13 24.72
C ARG A 17 -39.50 -19.89 25.94
N ARG A 18 -38.23 -19.56 25.70
CA ARG A 18 -37.23 -19.29 26.75
C ARG A 18 -36.47 -18.01 26.40
N ALA A 19 -36.09 -17.25 27.42
CA ALA A 19 -35.31 -16.03 27.23
C ALA A 19 -34.29 -15.83 28.35
N ARG A 20 -33.32 -14.94 28.11
CA ARG A 20 -32.38 -14.49 29.13
C ARG A 20 -31.95 -13.06 28.89
N ARG A 21 -31.85 -12.29 29.98
CA ARG A 21 -31.25 -10.96 29.99
C ARG A 21 -30.00 -10.98 30.85
N VAL A 22 -28.93 -10.41 30.34
CA VAL A 22 -27.66 -10.25 31.06
C VAL A 22 -27.22 -8.81 30.95
N GLU A 23 -26.90 -8.21 32.08
CA GLU A 23 -26.35 -6.86 32.19
C GLU A 23 -24.87 -6.94 32.53
N PHE A 24 -24.06 -6.14 31.84
CA PHE A 24 -22.63 -6.06 32.01
C PHE A 24 -22.26 -4.80 32.78
N HIS A 25 -21.36 -4.93 33.74
CA HIS A 25 -20.71 -3.82 34.38
C HIS A 25 -19.68 -3.18 33.41
N PRO A 26 -19.48 -1.85 33.44
CA PRO A 26 -18.54 -1.16 32.56
C PRO A 26 -17.06 -1.53 32.80
N ARG A 27 -16.76 -2.18 33.93
CA ARG A 27 -15.41 -2.70 34.26
C ARG A 27 -15.32 -4.21 34.10
N ARG A 28 -15.25 -5.01 35.17
CA ARG A 28 -14.93 -6.43 35.08
C ARG A 28 -16.16 -7.29 35.32
N ASN A 29 -16.37 -8.21 34.38
CA ASN A 29 -17.48 -9.15 34.35
C ASN A 29 -16.92 -10.56 34.33
N LEU A 30 -17.48 -11.41 35.18
CA LEU A 30 -17.19 -12.83 35.23
C LEU A 30 -18.43 -13.63 34.88
N ILE A 31 -18.33 -14.48 33.88
CA ILE A 31 -19.36 -15.46 33.52
C ILE A 31 -18.87 -16.82 34.02
N VAL A 32 -19.53 -17.34 35.05
CA VAL A 32 -19.20 -18.62 35.67
C VAL A 32 -20.24 -19.65 35.27
N GLY A 33 -19.80 -20.82 34.85
CA GLY A 33 -20.69 -21.95 34.59
C GLY A 33 -19.91 -23.19 34.20
N GLU A 34 -20.44 -24.36 34.49
CA GLU A 34 -19.82 -25.63 34.07
C GLU A 34 -19.91 -25.82 32.54
N ASN A 35 -19.40 -26.95 32.06
CA ASN A 35 -19.55 -27.30 30.65
C ASN A 35 -21.03 -27.39 30.26
N HIS A 36 -21.32 -26.97 29.02
CA HIS A 36 -22.67 -26.97 28.45
C HIS A 36 -23.73 -26.07 29.12
N THR A 37 -23.36 -25.20 30.06
CA THR A 37 -24.27 -24.20 30.68
C THR A 37 -24.55 -22.99 29.78
N GLY A 38 -23.93 -22.91 28.59
CA GLY A 38 -24.17 -21.88 27.59
C GLY A 38 -23.28 -20.63 27.67
N LYS A 39 -22.16 -20.67 28.42
CA LYS A 39 -21.16 -19.58 28.48
C LYS A 39 -20.76 -19.07 27.10
N SER A 40 -20.28 -19.97 26.25
CA SER A 40 -19.84 -19.63 24.90
C SER A 40 -21.00 -19.19 24.01
N SER A 41 -22.21 -19.74 24.19
CA SER A 41 -23.41 -19.26 23.46
C SER A 41 -23.72 -17.80 23.79
N LEU A 42 -23.67 -17.42 25.07
CA LEU A 42 -23.87 -16.05 25.52
C LEU A 42 -22.79 -15.11 24.95
N ILE A 43 -21.51 -15.47 25.12
CA ILE A 43 -20.39 -14.65 24.65
C ILE A 43 -20.41 -14.49 23.12
N LYS A 44 -20.57 -15.58 22.37
CA LYS A 44 -20.58 -15.53 20.90
C LYS A 44 -21.78 -14.75 20.38
N SER A 45 -22.91 -14.76 21.07
CA SER A 45 -24.10 -14.00 20.66
C SER A 45 -23.86 -12.49 20.61
N LEU A 46 -23.00 -11.93 21.49
CA LEU A 46 -22.61 -10.51 21.45
C LEU A 46 -22.00 -10.15 20.08
N PHE A 47 -21.06 -10.97 19.62
CA PHE A 47 -20.36 -10.73 18.37
C PHE A 47 -21.20 -11.08 17.14
N ILE A 48 -21.99 -12.16 17.21
CA ILE A 48 -22.90 -12.56 16.12
C ILE A 48 -23.92 -11.46 15.84
N ALA A 49 -24.50 -10.85 16.88
CA ALA A 49 -25.43 -9.74 16.74
C ALA A 49 -24.81 -8.59 15.95
N LEU A 50 -23.55 -8.25 16.27
CA LEU A 50 -22.81 -7.17 15.61
C LEU A 50 -22.20 -7.54 14.25
N GLY A 51 -22.43 -8.76 13.74
CA GLY A 51 -21.98 -9.18 12.42
C GLY A 51 -20.61 -9.85 12.39
N ALA A 52 -20.04 -10.17 13.55
CA ALA A 52 -18.77 -10.90 13.68
C ALA A 52 -19.02 -12.32 14.20
N ARG A 53 -19.24 -13.28 13.31
CA ARG A 53 -19.50 -14.68 13.71
C ARG A 53 -18.21 -15.41 14.14
N PRO A 54 -18.05 -15.81 15.42
CA PRO A 54 -16.88 -16.55 15.86
C PRO A 54 -16.80 -17.95 15.27
N GLU A 55 -15.59 -18.51 15.20
CA GLU A 55 -15.38 -19.93 14.90
C GLU A 55 -15.99 -20.84 15.98
N GLY A 56 -16.31 -22.07 15.59
CA GLY A 56 -16.93 -23.09 16.45
C GLY A 56 -18.47 -23.12 16.36
N ASN A 57 -19.03 -24.32 16.41
CA ASN A 57 -20.47 -24.55 16.29
C ASN A 57 -21.14 -24.51 17.67
N LEU A 58 -22.26 -23.80 17.76
CA LEU A 58 -23.16 -23.87 18.92
C LEU A 58 -24.12 -25.04 18.71
N ASP A 59 -23.68 -26.23 19.10
CA ASP A 59 -24.49 -27.45 18.96
C ASP A 59 -25.70 -27.39 19.89
N ARG A 60 -26.88 -27.82 19.41
CA ARG A 60 -28.19 -27.71 20.10
C ARG A 60 -28.68 -26.27 20.39
N TRP A 61 -28.02 -25.24 19.87
CA TRP A 61 -28.51 -23.86 20.01
C TRP A 61 -29.59 -23.55 18.96
N ASP A 62 -30.70 -22.94 19.38
CA ASP A 62 -31.72 -22.46 18.45
C ASP A 62 -31.15 -21.34 17.57
N LYS A 63 -30.94 -21.66 16.29
CA LYS A 63 -30.40 -20.73 15.28
C LYS A 63 -31.32 -19.54 14.99
N SER A 64 -32.58 -19.62 15.39
CA SER A 64 -33.56 -18.54 15.26
C SER A 64 -33.66 -17.66 16.50
N THR A 65 -32.84 -17.93 17.54
CA THR A 65 -32.75 -17.08 18.73
C THR A 65 -32.49 -15.64 18.32
N ILE A 66 -33.32 -14.75 18.84
CA ILE A 66 -33.21 -13.31 18.64
C ILE A 66 -32.23 -12.76 19.68
N ALA A 67 -31.25 -12.00 19.23
CA ALA A 67 -30.32 -11.29 20.11
C ALA A 67 -30.56 -9.78 20.00
N LEU A 68 -30.90 -9.14 21.12
CA LEU A 68 -30.92 -7.68 21.26
C LEU A 68 -29.75 -7.28 22.15
N VAL A 69 -28.72 -6.67 21.57
CA VAL A 69 -27.52 -6.21 22.27
C VAL A 69 -27.61 -4.70 22.45
N GLN A 70 -27.59 -4.23 23.70
CA GLN A 70 -27.37 -2.82 24.00
C GLN A 70 -25.87 -2.59 24.22
N PHE A 71 -25.35 -1.55 23.56
CA PHE A 71 -23.96 -1.15 23.67
C PHE A 71 -23.87 0.38 23.66
N SER A 72 -22.73 0.92 24.09
CA SER A 72 -22.48 2.35 24.03
C SER A 72 -21.21 2.66 23.25
N ILE A 73 -21.24 3.80 22.55
CA ILE A 73 -20.10 4.40 21.87
C ILE A 73 -19.93 5.81 22.43
N ASP A 74 -18.81 6.09 23.09
CA ASP A 74 -18.54 7.37 23.76
C ASP A 74 -19.69 7.83 24.68
N GLY A 75 -20.32 6.86 25.36
CA GLY A 75 -21.45 7.08 26.26
C GLY A 75 -22.83 7.19 25.59
N GLN A 76 -22.91 7.25 24.26
CA GLN A 76 -24.18 7.21 23.53
C GLN A 76 -24.67 5.78 23.37
N ILE A 77 -25.94 5.53 23.72
CA ILE A 77 -26.54 4.20 23.73
C ILE A 77 -27.13 3.83 22.37
N TYR A 78 -26.85 2.61 21.94
CA TYR A 78 -27.37 1.99 20.73
C TYR A 78 -27.86 0.57 21.03
N PHE A 79 -28.76 0.08 20.19
CA PHE A 79 -29.22 -1.30 20.23
C PHE A 79 -29.02 -1.97 18.88
N VAL A 80 -28.51 -3.19 18.87
CA VAL A 80 -28.49 -4.05 17.69
C VAL A 80 -29.41 -5.23 17.94
N LEU A 81 -30.41 -5.39 17.08
CA LEU A 81 -31.22 -6.59 16.99
C LEU A 81 -30.66 -7.49 15.89
N GLN A 82 -30.58 -8.79 16.15
CA GLN A 82 -30.23 -9.79 15.16
C GLN A 82 -31.16 -11.00 15.27
N GLN A 83 -31.66 -11.45 14.12
CA GLN A 83 -32.32 -12.75 13.97
C GLN A 83 -31.93 -13.36 12.63
N GLN A 84 -31.36 -14.57 12.65
CA GLN A 84 -30.79 -15.21 11.46
C GLN A 84 -29.81 -14.29 10.70
N SER A 85 -30.04 -13.99 9.43
CA SER A 85 -29.21 -13.06 8.65
C SER A 85 -29.57 -11.59 8.89
N TYR A 86 -30.79 -11.31 9.33
CA TYR A 86 -31.33 -9.96 9.48
C TYR A 86 -30.75 -9.26 10.71
N ARG A 87 -30.45 -7.96 10.54
CA ARG A 87 -29.98 -7.08 11.61
C ARG A 87 -30.64 -5.72 11.51
N ALA A 88 -30.83 -5.07 12.65
CA ALA A 88 -31.22 -3.68 12.71
C ALA A 88 -30.51 -2.94 13.84
N LEU A 89 -30.12 -1.70 13.56
CA LEU A 89 -29.54 -0.75 14.49
C LEU A 89 -30.63 0.23 14.94
N TYR A 90 -30.69 0.48 16.24
CA TYR A 90 -31.60 1.43 16.86
C TYR A 90 -30.83 2.45 17.70
N LEU A 91 -31.36 3.67 17.72
CA LEU A 91 -30.89 4.74 18.59
C LEU A 91 -31.49 4.60 19.99
N SER A 92 -31.00 5.41 20.94
CA SER A 92 -31.46 5.42 22.33
C SER A 92 -32.96 5.73 22.51
N ASP A 93 -33.58 6.40 21.54
CA ASP A 93 -35.01 6.72 21.52
C ASP A 93 -35.88 5.61 20.90
N GLY A 94 -35.29 4.48 20.51
CA GLY A 94 -35.99 3.34 19.91
C GLY A 94 -36.25 3.47 18.41
N ARG A 95 -35.84 4.56 17.75
CA ARG A 95 -35.94 4.67 16.29
C ARG A 95 -34.97 3.70 15.61
N CYS A 96 -35.45 3.00 14.58
CA CYS A 96 -34.61 2.19 13.71
C CYS A 96 -33.80 3.12 12.80
N ALA A 97 -32.48 3.12 12.98
CA ALA A 97 -31.57 3.92 12.15
C ALA A 97 -31.25 3.20 10.83
N PHE A 98 -31.13 1.87 10.87
CA PHE A 98 -30.76 1.06 9.72
C PHE A 98 -31.18 -0.39 9.93
N ALA A 99 -31.58 -1.06 8.86
CA ALA A 99 -31.86 -2.50 8.85
C ALA A 99 -31.24 -3.14 7.59
N ALA A 100 -30.70 -4.34 7.73
CA ALA A 100 -30.02 -5.06 6.66
C ALA A 100 -30.46 -6.52 6.59
N GLY A 101 -30.68 -6.99 5.36
CA GLY A 101 -30.92 -8.41 5.07
C GLY A 101 -29.64 -9.19 4.83
N THR A 102 -28.57 -8.50 4.41
CA THR A 102 -27.28 -9.12 4.07
C THR A 102 -26.15 -8.65 4.98
N SER A 103 -25.09 -9.47 5.09
CA SER A 103 -23.90 -9.11 5.87
C SER A 103 -23.09 -7.97 5.26
N SER A 104 -23.17 -7.77 3.93
CA SER A 104 -22.41 -6.72 3.24
C SER A 104 -22.98 -5.33 3.53
N GLU A 105 -24.31 -5.21 3.50
CA GLU A 105 -25.04 -3.99 3.86
C GLU A 105 -24.75 -3.61 5.32
N TRP A 106 -24.78 -4.60 6.22
CA TRP A 106 -24.47 -4.39 7.64
C TRP A 106 -23.03 -3.90 7.88
N ALA A 107 -22.05 -4.45 7.17
CA ALA A 107 -20.65 -4.13 7.38
C ALA A 107 -20.35 -2.63 7.18
N GLY A 108 -20.88 -2.02 6.12
CA GLY A 108 -20.67 -0.60 5.82
C GLY A 108 -21.24 0.31 6.89
N GLU A 109 -22.47 0.07 7.33
CA GLU A 109 -23.13 0.90 8.35
C GLU A 109 -22.51 0.71 9.74
N PHE A 110 -22.11 -0.51 10.09
CA PHE A 110 -21.38 -0.77 11.34
C PHE A 110 -20.05 0.00 11.40
N SER A 111 -19.28 -0.03 10.31
CA SER A 111 -17.99 0.67 10.24
C SER A 111 -18.15 2.19 10.30
N LYS A 112 -19.18 2.75 9.64
CA LYS A 112 -19.52 4.18 9.74
C LYS A 112 -19.92 4.58 11.15
N LEU A 113 -20.81 3.82 11.81
CA LEU A 113 -21.25 4.08 13.18
C LEU A 113 -20.07 4.18 14.14
N ILE A 114 -19.15 3.22 14.05
CA ILE A 114 -17.98 3.14 14.93
C ILE A 114 -16.85 4.07 14.46
N GLY A 115 -16.89 4.63 13.25
CA GLY A 115 -15.75 5.38 12.70
C GLY A 115 -14.54 4.47 12.47
N PHE A 116 -14.79 3.20 12.14
CA PHE A 116 -13.76 2.22 11.83
C PHE A 116 -13.44 2.28 10.33
N ASN A 117 -12.48 3.14 9.99
CA ASN A 117 -12.09 3.47 8.62
C ASN A 117 -10.92 2.61 8.07
N LEU A 118 -10.72 1.41 8.60
CA LEU A 118 -9.68 0.52 8.11
C LEU A 118 -10.09 -0.04 6.74
N ALA A 119 -9.30 0.27 5.70
CA ALA A 119 -9.46 -0.32 4.38
C ALA A 119 -8.59 -1.57 4.22
N LEU A 120 -9.16 -2.66 3.69
CA LEU A 120 -8.49 -3.93 3.43
C LEU A 120 -8.60 -4.31 1.96
N THR A 121 -7.64 -5.10 1.48
CA THR A 121 -7.69 -5.68 0.13
C THR A 121 -8.35 -7.05 0.18
N ASP A 122 -9.38 -7.26 -0.64
CA ASP A 122 -10.01 -8.57 -0.81
C ASP A 122 -9.18 -9.50 -1.72
N LYS A 123 -9.64 -10.74 -1.91
CA LYS A 123 -9.00 -11.71 -2.82
C LYS A 123 -9.04 -11.29 -4.30
N SER A 124 -10.00 -10.45 -4.68
CA SER A 124 -10.17 -9.91 -6.04
C SER A 124 -9.37 -8.63 -6.29
N GLN A 125 -8.44 -8.26 -5.39
CA GLN A 125 -7.65 -7.02 -5.43
C GLN A 125 -8.46 -5.72 -5.33
N LYS A 126 -9.70 -5.78 -4.84
CA LYS A 126 -10.51 -4.60 -4.54
C LYS A 126 -10.24 -4.13 -3.11
N ILE A 127 -10.20 -2.81 -2.94
CA ILE A 127 -10.18 -2.18 -1.62
C ILE A 127 -11.61 -2.14 -1.10
N VAL A 128 -11.81 -2.69 0.09
CA VAL A 128 -13.11 -2.78 0.78
C VAL A 128 -12.93 -2.37 2.23
N ASP A 129 -13.96 -1.77 2.80
CA ASP A 129 -13.96 -1.44 4.22
C ASP A 129 -13.89 -2.72 5.07
N ALA A 130 -13.07 -2.67 6.11
CA ALA A 130 -13.02 -3.71 7.11
C ALA A 130 -14.34 -3.73 7.90
N ASP A 131 -14.75 -4.93 8.34
CA ASP A 131 -16.03 -5.14 9.00
C ASP A 131 -15.88 -5.45 10.50
N ALA A 132 -16.99 -5.77 11.16
CA ALA A 132 -17.02 -6.15 12.57
C ALA A 132 -16.05 -7.28 12.94
N ARG A 133 -15.77 -8.22 12.02
CA ARG A 133 -14.82 -9.32 12.29
C ARG A 133 -13.41 -8.78 12.45
N ALA A 134 -13.02 -7.84 11.60
CA ALA A 134 -11.73 -7.15 11.70
C ALA A 134 -11.66 -6.25 12.94
N PHE A 135 -12.76 -5.57 13.27
CA PHE A 135 -12.85 -4.69 14.44
C PHE A 135 -12.64 -5.44 15.76
N PHE A 136 -13.34 -6.57 15.97
CA PHE A 136 -13.25 -7.34 17.22
C PHE A 136 -12.06 -8.31 17.30
N LEU A 137 -11.33 -8.54 16.20
CA LEU A 137 -10.25 -9.53 16.13
C LEU A 137 -9.21 -9.41 17.26
N PRO A 138 -8.70 -8.21 17.61
CA PRO A 138 -7.70 -8.07 18.68
C PRO A 138 -8.26 -8.24 20.09
N PHE A 139 -9.58 -8.14 20.26
CA PHE A 139 -10.22 -7.97 21.57
C PHE A 139 -10.99 -9.20 22.05
N TYR A 140 -11.10 -10.23 21.20
CA TYR A 140 -11.74 -11.49 21.56
C TYR A 140 -10.78 -12.68 21.46
N ILE A 141 -10.64 -13.40 22.57
CA ILE A 141 -10.03 -14.73 22.63
C ILE A 141 -11.15 -15.76 22.66
N ASN A 142 -11.47 -16.32 21.49
CA ASN A 142 -12.46 -17.38 21.32
C ASN A 142 -11.90 -18.74 21.77
N GLN A 143 -12.72 -19.50 22.51
CA GLN A 143 -12.42 -20.85 22.97
C GLN A 143 -11.97 -21.78 21.83
N ASP A 144 -12.68 -21.79 20.71
CA ASP A 144 -12.45 -22.78 19.64
C ASP A 144 -11.31 -22.40 18.69
N GLY A 145 -10.92 -21.13 18.64
CA GLY A 145 -10.17 -20.59 17.51
C GLY A 145 -9.01 -19.66 17.84
N SER A 146 -8.88 -19.20 19.08
CA SER A 146 -7.89 -18.17 19.45
C SER A 146 -6.80 -18.65 20.39
N TRP A 147 -6.90 -19.82 21.01
CA TRP A 147 -5.87 -20.29 21.95
C TRP A 147 -4.64 -20.94 21.28
N GLN A 148 -4.60 -20.93 19.95
CA GLN A 148 -3.52 -21.48 19.11
C GLN A 148 -2.74 -20.36 18.39
N ALA A 149 -1.70 -20.76 17.63
CA ALA A 149 -0.82 -19.86 16.89
C ALA A 149 -1.51 -19.16 15.69
N SER A 150 -2.60 -19.72 15.16
CA SER A 150 -3.34 -19.14 14.04
C SER A 150 -4.34 -18.08 14.49
N TRP A 151 -4.58 -17.10 13.63
CA TRP A 151 -5.68 -16.14 13.79
C TRP A 151 -6.97 -16.71 13.19
N SER A 152 -7.65 -17.53 13.97
CA SER A 152 -8.90 -18.21 13.61
C SER A 152 -10.05 -17.85 14.56
N THR A 153 -10.18 -16.58 14.93
CA THR A 153 -11.23 -16.12 15.87
C THR A 153 -12.61 -16.07 15.22
N PHE A 154 -12.71 -15.50 14.02
CA PHE A 154 -13.97 -15.25 13.30
C PHE A 154 -13.98 -15.90 11.91
N ALA A 155 -15.15 -16.42 11.53
CA ALA A 155 -15.35 -17.03 10.23
C ALA A 155 -15.36 -15.99 9.09
N GLY A 156 -14.74 -16.34 7.97
CA GLY A 156 -14.75 -15.54 6.74
C GLY A 156 -13.75 -14.38 6.71
N LEU A 157 -12.85 -14.25 7.70
CA LEU A 157 -11.69 -13.33 7.61
C LEU A 157 -10.76 -13.66 6.43
N GLN A 158 -10.80 -14.92 5.96
CA GLN A 158 -10.03 -15.41 4.81
C GLN A 158 -10.50 -14.79 3.48
N GLN A 159 -11.56 -13.97 3.46
CA GLN A 159 -11.94 -13.17 2.30
C GLN A 159 -10.94 -12.05 2.00
N PHE A 160 -10.23 -11.58 3.04
CA PHE A 160 -9.23 -10.53 2.94
C PHE A 160 -7.82 -11.10 2.74
N LYS A 161 -6.96 -10.35 2.07
CA LYS A 161 -5.54 -10.68 1.90
C LYS A 161 -4.73 -10.20 3.10
N SER A 162 -4.21 -11.14 3.88
CA SER A 162 -3.33 -10.87 5.04
C SER A 162 -3.87 -9.81 6.03
N PRO A 163 -5.13 -9.91 6.50
CA PRO A 163 -5.81 -8.83 7.22
C PRO A 163 -5.24 -8.53 8.60
N VAL A 164 -4.66 -9.53 9.27
CA VAL A 164 -4.18 -9.43 10.66
C VAL A 164 -3.19 -8.28 10.84
N ALA A 165 -2.26 -8.12 9.92
CA ALA A 165 -1.20 -7.14 10.01
C ALA A 165 -1.73 -5.69 10.02
N PRO A 166 -2.52 -5.25 9.01
CA PRO A 166 -3.20 -3.95 9.05
C PRO A 166 -4.08 -3.76 10.29
N ILE A 167 -4.83 -4.79 10.71
CA ILE A 167 -5.70 -4.71 11.90
C ILE A 167 -4.87 -4.39 13.16
N LEU A 168 -3.78 -5.12 13.39
CA LEU A 168 -2.94 -4.88 14.57
C LEU A 168 -2.26 -3.52 14.52
N GLU A 169 -1.76 -3.11 13.34
CA GLU A 169 -1.16 -1.78 13.13
C GLU A 169 -2.16 -0.64 13.37
N TYR A 170 -3.43 -0.86 13.00
CA TYR A 170 -4.53 0.08 13.22
C TYR A 170 -4.77 0.33 14.71
N PHE A 171 -5.05 -0.72 15.46
CA PHE A 171 -5.40 -0.60 16.87
C PHE A 171 -4.22 -0.27 17.78
N SER A 172 -3.00 -0.68 17.42
CA SER A 172 -1.79 -0.32 18.18
C SER A 172 -1.31 1.10 17.91
N GLY A 173 -1.94 1.79 16.95
CA GLY A 173 -1.56 3.13 16.54
C GLY A 173 -0.34 3.21 15.63
N VAL A 174 0.22 2.10 15.11
CA VAL A 174 1.31 2.17 14.12
C VAL A 174 0.83 2.86 12.85
N LYS A 175 -0.40 2.54 12.43
CA LYS A 175 -1.15 3.24 11.39
C LYS A 175 -2.52 3.63 11.96
N PRO A 176 -2.61 4.76 12.69
CA PRO A 176 -3.85 5.13 13.39
C PRO A 176 -4.98 5.49 12.40
N PRO A 177 -6.23 5.67 12.84
CA PRO A 177 -7.36 6.05 11.97
C PRO A 177 -7.05 7.25 11.06
N LEU A 178 -6.36 8.27 11.61
CA LEU A 178 -5.93 9.46 10.87
C LEU A 178 -5.01 9.13 9.67
N TYR A 179 -4.22 8.06 9.74
CA TYR A 179 -3.40 7.61 8.60
C TYR A 179 -4.29 7.21 7.42
N TYR A 180 -5.39 6.50 7.69
CA TYR A 180 -6.31 6.05 6.65
C TYR A 180 -7.15 7.21 6.09
N GLU A 181 -7.56 8.16 6.92
CA GLU A 181 -8.19 9.41 6.47
C GLU A 181 -7.30 10.20 5.50
N ILE A 182 -6.04 10.44 5.90
CA ILE A 182 -5.10 11.20 5.06
C ILE A 182 -4.77 10.42 3.78
N ASN A 183 -4.62 9.10 3.85
CA ASN A 183 -4.37 8.29 2.66
C ASN A 183 -5.56 8.33 1.68
N ALA A 184 -6.80 8.32 2.19
CA ALA A 184 -7.99 8.46 1.36
C ALA A 184 -8.06 9.84 0.68
N LEU A 185 -7.77 10.93 1.41
CA LEU A 185 -7.68 12.28 0.83
C LEU A 185 -6.60 12.37 -0.25
N LYS A 186 -5.44 11.75 -0.01
CA LYS A 186 -4.36 11.66 -1.00
C LYS A 186 -4.81 10.92 -2.27
N GLU A 187 -5.53 9.80 -2.14
CA GLU A 187 -6.06 9.08 -3.30
C GLU A 187 -7.08 9.90 -4.09
N LEU A 188 -7.92 10.69 -3.42
CA LEU A 188 -8.83 11.64 -4.09
C LEU A 188 -8.05 12.71 -4.87
N ALA A 189 -7.06 13.37 -4.26
CA ALA A 189 -6.21 14.34 -4.94
C ALA A 189 -5.48 13.72 -6.15
N GLN A 190 -5.00 12.47 -6.02
CA GLN A 190 -4.40 11.74 -7.12
C GLN A 190 -5.37 11.42 -8.26
N ASN A 191 -6.65 11.15 -7.96
CA ASN A 191 -7.69 10.99 -8.99
C ASN A 191 -7.90 12.30 -9.76
N VAL A 192 -8.08 13.42 -9.04
CA VAL A 192 -8.24 14.75 -9.64
C VAL A 192 -7.04 15.10 -10.51
N LEU A 193 -5.82 14.87 -10.02
CA LEU A 193 -4.58 15.07 -10.77
C LEU A 193 -4.56 14.25 -12.07
N ARG A 194 -4.97 12.97 -12.03
CA ARG A 194 -5.03 12.12 -13.22
C ARG A 194 -6.02 12.67 -14.26
N ASP A 195 -7.16 13.17 -13.82
CA ASP A 195 -8.17 13.74 -14.71
C ASP A 195 -7.72 15.08 -15.31
N LEU A 196 -7.12 15.98 -14.52
CA LEU A 196 -6.50 17.21 -15.02
C LEU A 196 -5.38 16.93 -16.05
N GLN A 197 -4.54 15.93 -15.80
CA GLN A 197 -3.49 15.51 -16.76
C GLN A 197 -4.07 14.89 -18.03
N ARG A 198 -5.24 14.23 -17.96
CA ARG A 198 -5.96 13.77 -19.16
C ARG A 198 -6.51 14.94 -19.95
N GLU A 199 -7.15 15.90 -19.29
CA GLU A 199 -7.67 17.13 -19.90
C GLU A 199 -6.55 17.93 -20.56
N GLN A 200 -5.43 18.16 -19.88
CA GLN A 200 -4.27 18.84 -20.44
C GLN A 200 -3.75 18.15 -21.71
N ARG A 201 -3.64 16.82 -21.71
CA ARG A 201 -3.24 16.06 -22.92
C ARG A 201 -4.23 16.21 -24.06
N LEU A 202 -5.53 16.26 -23.78
CA LEU A 202 -6.55 16.49 -24.80
C LEU A 202 -6.43 17.91 -25.38
N VAL A 203 -6.27 18.94 -24.54
CA VAL A 203 -6.11 20.33 -25.00
C VAL A 203 -4.83 20.48 -25.84
N VAL A 204 -3.71 19.89 -25.41
CA VAL A 204 -2.47 19.86 -26.21
C VAL A 204 -2.70 19.19 -27.56
N HIS A 205 -3.35 18.03 -27.59
CA HIS A 205 -3.62 17.30 -28.83
C HIS A 205 -4.55 18.06 -29.78
N VAL A 206 -5.59 18.72 -29.25
CA VAL A 206 -6.50 19.55 -30.04
C VAL A 206 -5.79 20.78 -30.58
N ARG A 207 -4.97 21.45 -29.76
CA ARG A 207 -4.12 22.57 -30.19
C ARG A 207 -3.17 22.15 -31.31
N ASP A 208 -2.50 21.01 -31.18
CA ASP A 208 -1.53 20.54 -32.16
C ASP A 208 -2.22 20.19 -33.48
N LYS A 209 -3.35 19.48 -33.45
CA LYS A 209 -4.18 19.25 -34.64
C LYS A 209 -4.72 20.53 -35.27
N PHE A 210 -5.17 21.48 -34.44
CA PHE A 210 -5.62 22.78 -34.91
C PHE A 210 -4.50 23.51 -35.65
N GLY A 211 -3.28 23.47 -35.11
CA GLY A 211 -2.07 23.99 -35.74
C GLY A 211 -1.70 23.31 -37.05
N GLU A 212 -1.89 21.99 -37.17
CA GLU A 212 -1.66 21.23 -38.43
C GLU A 212 -2.70 21.53 -39.52
N THR A 213 -3.96 21.76 -39.14
CA THR A 213 -5.06 22.03 -40.08
C THR A 213 -5.10 23.47 -40.60
N LEU A 214 -4.37 24.37 -39.95
CA LEU A 214 -4.31 25.76 -40.35
C LEU A 214 -3.17 25.98 -41.35
N PRO A 215 -3.44 26.53 -42.55
CA PRO A 215 -2.35 27.04 -43.36
C PRO A 215 -1.71 28.19 -42.57
N LEU A 216 -0.45 28.03 -42.18
CA LEU A 216 0.41 29.08 -41.60
C LEU A 216 0.74 30.20 -42.62
N ASP A 217 -0.13 30.41 -43.61
CA ASP A 217 0.02 31.34 -44.75
C ASP A 217 -0.74 32.66 -44.54
N GLY A 218 -1.24 32.93 -43.33
CA GLY A 218 -1.94 34.17 -43.00
C GLY A 218 -1.05 35.17 -42.24
N PRO A 219 -1.06 36.47 -42.59
CA PRO A 219 -0.31 37.50 -41.87
C PRO A 219 -0.91 37.74 -40.47
N LYS A 220 -0.05 37.85 -39.46
CA LYS A 220 -0.40 38.30 -38.10
C LYS A 220 -0.33 39.83 -38.05
N ILE A 221 -1.39 40.51 -37.59
CA ILE A 221 -1.52 41.98 -37.67
C ILE A 221 -0.90 42.71 -36.46
N MET A 222 -0.45 42.00 -35.41
CA MET A 222 0.21 42.65 -34.26
C MET A 222 1.73 42.74 -34.50
N PRO A 223 2.29 43.96 -34.68
CA PRO A 223 3.73 44.15 -34.92
C PRO A 223 4.59 43.53 -33.82
N ASP A 224 4.14 43.63 -32.56
CA ASP A 224 4.85 43.11 -31.39
C ASP A 224 4.92 41.58 -31.37
N ILE A 225 3.88 40.89 -31.83
CA ILE A 225 3.85 39.42 -31.93
C ILE A 225 4.65 38.95 -33.14
N PHE A 226 4.58 39.68 -34.26
CA PHE A 226 5.41 39.41 -35.42
C PHE A 226 6.90 39.57 -35.09
N GLU A 227 7.27 40.63 -34.36
CA GLU A 227 8.63 40.85 -33.89
C GLU A 227 9.08 39.75 -32.92
N GLN A 228 8.20 39.32 -31.99
CA GLN A 228 8.49 38.17 -31.12
C GLN A 228 8.60 36.83 -31.88
N ASP A 229 7.78 36.58 -32.89
CA ASP A 229 7.84 35.34 -33.68
C ASP A 229 9.07 35.34 -34.59
N VAL A 230 9.42 36.47 -35.20
CA VAL A 230 10.67 36.66 -35.95
C VAL A 230 11.86 36.54 -35.00
N GLN A 231 11.79 37.10 -33.79
CA GLN A 231 12.84 36.97 -32.78
C GLN A 231 13.00 35.52 -32.35
N LYS A 232 11.91 34.79 -32.05
CA LYS A 232 11.95 33.35 -31.71
C LYS A 232 12.50 32.51 -32.85
N LEU A 233 12.09 32.76 -34.10
CA LEU A 233 12.63 32.07 -35.27
C LEU A 233 14.12 32.41 -35.48
N THR A 234 14.51 33.66 -35.25
CA THR A 234 15.92 34.10 -35.31
C THR A 234 16.75 33.46 -34.20
N GLU A 235 16.19 33.32 -32.99
CA GLU A 235 16.79 32.61 -31.86
C GLU A 235 16.96 31.12 -32.18
N GLN A 236 15.93 30.48 -32.74
CA GLN A 236 15.99 29.08 -33.20
C GLN A 236 17.04 28.88 -34.31
N VAL A 237 17.11 29.80 -35.29
CA VAL A 237 18.14 29.77 -36.34
C VAL A 237 19.53 29.98 -35.74
N SER A 238 19.70 30.90 -34.78
CA SER A 238 21.00 31.11 -34.12
C SER A 238 21.44 29.88 -33.31
N LEU A 239 20.49 29.20 -32.65
CA LEU A 239 20.74 27.95 -31.93
C LEU A 239 21.11 26.81 -32.89
N LEU A 240 20.38 26.67 -34.00
CA LEU A 240 20.67 25.68 -35.05
C LEU A 240 22.04 25.94 -35.68
N ASN A 241 22.38 27.19 -35.99
CA ASN A 241 23.70 27.58 -36.51
C ASN A 241 24.82 27.26 -35.52
N ARG A 242 24.64 27.57 -34.24
CA ARG A 242 25.62 27.23 -33.20
C ARG A 242 25.82 25.72 -33.10
N ARG A 243 24.74 24.95 -33.11
CA ARG A 243 24.79 23.48 -33.06
C ARG A 243 25.41 22.89 -34.33
N GLN A 244 25.14 23.48 -35.49
CA GLN A 244 25.77 23.11 -36.76
C GLN A 244 27.28 23.34 -36.71
N GLU A 245 27.72 24.48 -36.17
CA GLU A 245 29.13 24.83 -36.04
C GLU A 245 29.85 23.91 -35.05
N GLU A 246 29.23 23.60 -33.91
CA GLU A 246 29.75 22.62 -32.95
C GLU A 246 29.92 21.23 -33.60
N LEU A 247 28.91 20.76 -34.33
CA LEU A 247 28.98 19.47 -35.04
C LEU A 247 29.96 19.48 -36.22
N ARG A 248 30.12 20.60 -36.93
CA ARG A 248 31.15 20.75 -37.97
C ARG A 248 32.55 20.65 -37.40
N ASN A 249 32.80 21.30 -36.25
CA ASN A 249 34.08 21.21 -35.57
C ASN A 249 34.39 19.78 -35.12
N VAL A 250 33.38 19.05 -34.61
CA VAL A 250 33.51 17.62 -34.28
C VAL A 250 33.82 16.81 -35.54
N TYR A 251 33.05 16.99 -36.61
CA TYR A 251 33.23 16.28 -37.87
C TYR A 251 34.64 16.47 -38.47
N VAL A 252 35.17 17.70 -38.45
CA VAL A 252 36.53 17.99 -38.93
C VAL A 252 37.57 17.26 -38.08
N ARG A 253 37.46 17.30 -36.75
CA ARG A 253 38.38 16.60 -35.84
C ARG A 253 38.33 15.09 -36.03
N GLU A 254 37.13 14.52 -36.18
CA GLU A 254 36.94 13.10 -36.47
C GLU A 254 37.59 12.72 -37.81
N GLN A 255 37.44 13.53 -38.85
CA GLN A 255 38.10 13.30 -40.15
C GLN A 255 39.62 13.39 -40.07
N GLU A 256 40.18 14.37 -39.36
CA GLU A 256 41.62 14.51 -39.15
C GLU A 256 42.18 13.31 -38.40
N THR A 257 41.48 12.86 -37.36
CA THR A 257 41.85 11.69 -36.56
C THR A 257 41.80 10.42 -37.39
N LEU A 258 40.75 10.23 -38.21
CA LEU A 258 40.65 9.08 -39.12
C LEU A 258 41.78 9.08 -40.15
N ARG A 259 42.15 10.25 -40.68
CA ARG A 259 43.28 10.38 -41.61
C ARG A 259 44.60 10.02 -40.93
N SER A 260 44.80 10.44 -39.67
CA SER A 260 45.98 10.07 -38.89
C SER A 260 46.05 8.56 -38.63
N LEU A 261 44.93 7.93 -38.22
CA LEU A 261 44.85 6.49 -38.01
C LEU A 261 45.16 5.70 -39.27
N ARG A 262 44.61 6.11 -40.43
CA ARG A 262 44.91 5.47 -41.72
C ARG A 262 46.39 5.56 -42.08
N LEU A 263 47.02 6.71 -41.86
CA LEU A 263 48.46 6.87 -42.09
C LEU A 263 49.27 5.93 -41.17
N GLN A 264 48.90 5.80 -39.89
CA GLN A 264 49.55 4.89 -38.96
C GLN A 264 49.37 3.42 -39.36
N ILE A 265 48.19 3.05 -39.86
CA ILE A 265 47.93 1.70 -40.40
C ILE A 265 48.83 1.44 -41.61
N ASP A 266 48.94 2.38 -42.54
CA ASP A 266 49.78 2.25 -43.74
C ASP A 266 51.26 2.09 -43.37
N MET A 267 51.75 2.90 -42.43
CA MET A 267 53.12 2.78 -41.90
C MET A 267 53.35 1.44 -41.20
N ALA A 268 52.44 1.01 -40.33
CA ALA A 268 52.57 -0.25 -39.62
C ALA A 268 52.51 -1.47 -40.57
N ASN A 269 51.69 -1.42 -41.62
CA ASN A 269 51.66 -2.45 -42.66
C ASN A 269 52.96 -2.49 -43.48
N TYR A 270 53.55 -1.33 -43.77
CA TYR A 270 54.85 -1.26 -44.43
C TYR A 270 55.94 -1.91 -43.58
N GLU A 271 56.04 -1.53 -42.29
CA GLU A 271 56.99 -2.12 -41.35
C GLU A 271 56.77 -3.63 -41.19
N LEU A 272 55.52 -4.08 -41.04
CA LEU A 272 55.20 -5.50 -40.94
C LEU A 272 55.70 -6.29 -42.15
N LYS A 273 55.53 -5.74 -43.36
CA LYS A 273 56.02 -6.37 -44.59
C LYS A 273 57.54 -6.47 -44.62
N THR A 274 58.24 -5.44 -44.12
CA THR A 274 59.70 -5.45 -43.97
C THR A 274 60.13 -6.54 -42.99
N TYR A 275 59.54 -6.59 -41.79
CA TYR A 275 59.86 -7.58 -40.77
C TYR A 275 59.55 -9.03 -41.19
N ASP A 276 58.40 -9.30 -41.80
CA ASP A 276 58.08 -10.62 -42.35
C ASP A 276 59.03 -11.00 -43.51
N GLY A 277 59.46 -10.02 -44.30
CA GLY A 277 60.47 -10.18 -45.35
C GLY A 277 61.86 -10.49 -44.81
N ASP A 278 62.32 -9.77 -43.78
CA ASP A 278 63.61 -9.96 -43.12
C ASP A 278 63.66 -11.32 -42.41
N ALA A 279 62.60 -11.71 -41.71
CA ALA A 279 62.47 -13.04 -41.12
C ALA A 279 62.53 -14.15 -42.20
N SER A 280 61.86 -13.95 -43.35
CA SER A 280 61.91 -14.90 -44.48
C SER A 280 63.30 -14.98 -45.12
N PHE A 281 63.99 -13.84 -45.24
CA PHE A 281 65.35 -13.76 -45.79
C PHE A 281 66.38 -14.45 -44.88
N LEU A 282 66.32 -14.23 -43.56
CA LEU A 282 67.16 -14.93 -42.59
C LEU A 282 66.95 -16.46 -42.60
N HIS A 283 65.77 -16.91 -43.01
CA HIS A 283 65.46 -18.32 -43.22
C HIS A 283 66.05 -18.93 -44.50
N SER A 284 66.34 -18.15 -45.55
CA SER A 284 66.96 -18.65 -46.79
C SER A 284 68.45 -19.01 -46.63
N GLU A 285 69.03 -19.74 -47.61
CA GLU A 285 70.41 -20.30 -47.69
C GLU A 285 71.56 -19.34 -47.26
N PRO A 286 72.81 -19.76 -46.97
CA PRO A 286 73.70 -18.99 -46.09
C PRO A 286 74.03 -17.55 -46.55
N HIS A 287 74.01 -16.61 -45.61
CA HIS A 287 74.31 -15.19 -45.79
C HIS A 287 75.42 -14.76 -44.81
N ALA A 288 76.21 -13.74 -45.17
CA ALA A 288 77.21 -13.14 -44.27
C ALA A 288 76.52 -12.36 -43.13
N ILE A 289 77.26 -12.01 -42.06
CA ILE A 289 76.75 -11.16 -40.97
C ILE A 289 76.19 -9.86 -41.58
N LEU A 290 74.95 -9.53 -41.25
CA LEU A 290 74.23 -8.38 -41.78
C LEU A 290 74.26 -7.26 -40.76
N THR A 291 74.71 -6.06 -41.14
CA THR A 291 74.69 -4.91 -40.24
C THR A 291 73.54 -3.99 -40.60
N CYS A 292 72.66 -3.69 -39.63
CA CYS A 292 71.55 -2.77 -39.83
C CYS A 292 72.07 -1.36 -40.11
N PRO A 293 71.72 -0.74 -41.26
CA PRO A 293 72.19 0.61 -41.60
C PRO A 293 71.56 1.70 -40.72
N THR A 294 70.48 1.39 -40.00
CA THR A 294 69.73 2.36 -39.17
C THR A 294 70.26 2.43 -37.73
N CYS A 295 70.55 1.29 -37.11
CA CYS A 295 70.98 1.24 -35.71
C CYS A 295 72.38 0.63 -35.49
N GLY A 296 73.02 0.10 -36.53
CA GLY A 296 74.35 -0.51 -36.44
C GLY A 296 74.37 -1.89 -35.79
N ALA A 297 73.21 -2.50 -35.52
CA ALA A 297 73.14 -3.85 -34.97
C ALA A 297 73.66 -4.88 -35.98
N GLU A 298 74.54 -5.78 -35.53
CA GLU A 298 74.99 -6.93 -36.31
C GLU A 298 74.03 -8.09 -36.07
N HIS A 299 73.41 -8.56 -37.15
CA HIS A 299 72.52 -9.71 -37.17
C HIS A 299 73.29 -10.90 -37.72
N ASP A 300 73.40 -11.94 -36.91
CA ASP A 300 73.92 -13.24 -37.33
C ASP A 300 72.75 -14.22 -37.51
N ARG A 301 73.04 -15.45 -37.94
CA ARG A 301 72.01 -16.49 -38.11
C ARG A 301 71.65 -17.13 -36.76
N THR A 302 71.48 -16.34 -35.68
CA THR A 302 71.02 -16.87 -34.39
C THR A 302 69.51 -17.11 -34.41
N PHE A 303 69.13 -18.21 -33.77
CA PHE A 303 67.73 -18.53 -33.47
C PHE A 303 67.00 -17.37 -32.76
N MET A 304 67.73 -16.58 -31.94
CA MET A 304 67.17 -15.46 -31.20
C MET A 304 66.73 -14.30 -32.10
N ASP A 305 67.51 -13.95 -33.12
CA ASP A 305 67.19 -12.84 -34.03
C ASP A 305 65.94 -13.16 -34.88
N ILE A 306 65.83 -14.40 -35.37
CA ILE A 306 64.63 -14.88 -36.07
C ILE A 306 63.39 -14.80 -35.17
N LEU A 307 63.53 -15.20 -33.90
CA LEU A 307 62.45 -15.14 -32.93
C LEU A 307 62.04 -13.69 -32.62
N HIS A 308 62.99 -12.77 -32.51
CA HIS A 308 62.71 -11.34 -32.30
C HIS A 308 61.94 -10.73 -33.48
N TYR A 309 62.38 -10.95 -34.73
CA TYR A 309 61.66 -10.45 -35.90
C TYR A 309 60.25 -11.04 -36.04
N ALA A 310 60.08 -12.33 -35.74
CA ALA A 310 58.77 -12.97 -35.71
C ALA A 310 57.86 -12.42 -34.61
N GLU A 311 58.41 -12.10 -33.44
CA GLU A 311 57.68 -11.51 -32.32
C GLU A 311 57.31 -10.05 -32.60
N ASP A 312 58.22 -9.24 -33.15
CA ASP A 312 57.94 -7.86 -33.58
C ASP A 312 56.85 -7.82 -34.65
N ALA A 313 56.90 -8.72 -35.64
CA ALA A 313 55.85 -8.87 -36.63
C ALA A 313 54.50 -9.29 -35.99
N ARG A 314 54.52 -10.14 -34.95
CA ARG A 314 53.32 -10.51 -34.18
C ARG A 314 52.73 -9.31 -33.44
N VAL A 315 53.57 -8.51 -32.78
CA VAL A 315 53.17 -7.29 -32.08
C VAL A 315 52.59 -6.26 -33.06
N LEU A 316 53.24 -6.04 -34.21
CA LEU A 316 52.75 -5.16 -35.27
C LEU A 316 51.39 -5.60 -35.81
N ARG A 317 51.16 -6.90 -36.05
CA ARG A 317 49.84 -7.43 -36.44
C ARG A 317 48.75 -7.08 -35.40
N GLN A 318 49.07 -7.17 -34.11
CA GLN A 318 48.14 -6.79 -33.05
C GLN A 318 47.85 -5.28 -33.03
N ILE A 319 48.87 -4.45 -33.25
CA ILE A 319 48.72 -2.99 -33.34
C ILE A 319 47.87 -2.61 -34.56
N ILE A 320 48.13 -3.18 -35.73
CA ILE A 320 47.36 -2.97 -36.96
C ILE A 320 45.89 -3.32 -36.73
N PHE A 321 45.60 -4.48 -36.12
CA PHE A 321 44.22 -4.88 -35.83
C PHE A 321 43.50 -3.89 -34.91
N ARG A 322 44.19 -3.37 -33.87
CA ARG A 322 43.62 -2.33 -32.99
C ARG A 322 43.35 -1.04 -33.72
N LEU A 323 44.33 -0.54 -34.49
CA LEU A 323 44.19 0.68 -35.28
C LEU A 323 43.06 0.59 -36.31
N GLN A 324 42.91 -0.57 -36.96
CA GLN A 324 41.79 -0.84 -37.89
C GLN A 324 40.44 -0.81 -37.15
N THR A 325 40.35 -1.48 -36.01
CA THR A 325 39.14 -1.49 -35.17
C THR A 325 38.76 -0.07 -34.73
N ASP A 326 39.74 0.75 -34.35
CA ASP A 326 39.50 2.14 -33.93
C ASP A 326 39.12 3.03 -35.13
N ALA A 327 39.71 2.81 -36.29
CA ALA A 327 39.34 3.50 -37.54
C ALA A 327 37.90 3.16 -37.98
N ASP A 328 37.47 1.90 -37.82
CA ASP A 328 36.11 1.46 -38.16
C ASP A 328 35.07 2.10 -37.23
N LYS A 329 35.33 2.12 -35.91
CA LYS A 329 34.48 2.83 -34.93
C LYS A 329 34.37 4.31 -35.26
N LEU A 330 35.49 4.96 -35.54
CA LEU A 330 35.52 6.38 -35.88
C LEU A 330 34.78 6.67 -37.20
N SER A 331 34.82 5.75 -38.16
CA SER A 331 34.04 5.83 -39.40
C SER A 331 32.52 5.78 -39.15
N GLU A 332 32.06 4.92 -38.22
CA GLU A 332 30.66 4.91 -37.79
C GLU A 332 30.26 6.22 -37.10
N GLU A 333 31.12 6.75 -36.23
CA GLU A 333 30.89 8.04 -35.55
C GLU A 333 30.74 9.18 -36.55
N ILE A 334 31.63 9.28 -37.55
CA ILE A 334 31.56 10.25 -38.64
C ILE A 334 30.23 10.14 -39.40
N SER A 335 29.74 8.92 -39.66
CA SER A 335 28.45 8.70 -40.34
C SER A 335 27.26 9.21 -39.51
N ARG A 336 27.29 9.00 -38.19
CA ARG A 336 26.28 9.53 -37.26
C ARG A 336 26.34 11.06 -37.20
N THR A 337 27.54 11.65 -37.10
CA THR A 337 27.75 13.10 -37.10
C THR A 337 27.24 13.73 -38.41
N ARG A 338 27.53 13.10 -39.55
CA ARG A 338 27.03 13.53 -40.87
C ARG A 338 25.50 13.49 -40.98
N SER A 339 24.88 12.44 -40.43
CA SER A 339 23.40 12.32 -40.43
C SER A 339 22.76 13.45 -39.61
N LYS A 340 23.31 13.76 -38.43
CA LYS A 340 22.87 14.89 -37.60
C LYS A 340 23.05 16.24 -38.30
N LEU A 341 24.14 16.44 -39.03
CA LEU A 341 24.36 17.65 -39.83
C LEU A 341 23.31 17.79 -40.95
N HIS A 342 22.90 16.68 -41.56
CA HIS A 342 21.86 16.68 -42.61
C HIS A 342 20.47 17.00 -42.03
N GLU A 343 20.11 16.45 -40.87
CA GLU A 343 18.86 16.80 -40.18
C GLU A 343 18.78 18.30 -39.84
N ILE A 344 19.89 18.89 -39.38
CA ILE A 344 19.95 20.33 -39.11
C ILE A 344 19.76 21.15 -40.38
N ASP A 345 20.35 20.72 -41.51
CA ASP A 345 20.22 21.40 -42.80
C ASP A 345 18.76 21.40 -43.32
N ILE A 346 18.06 20.27 -43.17
CA ILE A 346 16.63 20.16 -43.50
C ILE A 346 15.81 21.14 -42.64
N ASN A 347 16.05 21.17 -41.32
CA ASN A 347 15.35 22.07 -40.41
C ASN A 347 15.63 23.55 -40.74
N TYR A 348 16.87 23.87 -41.12
CA TYR A 348 17.25 25.22 -41.53
C TYR A 348 16.51 25.66 -42.80
N GLN A 349 16.45 24.80 -43.82
CA GLN A 349 15.73 25.09 -45.07
C GLN A 349 14.23 25.30 -44.85
N GLN A 350 13.61 24.51 -43.97
CA GLN A 350 12.19 24.68 -43.59
C GLN A 350 11.94 26.05 -42.94
N ILE A 351 12.79 26.47 -42.00
CA ILE A 351 12.65 27.77 -41.33
C ILE A 351 12.91 28.92 -42.31
N SER A 352 13.89 28.78 -43.22
CA SER A 352 14.18 29.79 -44.25
C SER A 352 13.01 30.00 -45.21
N LEU A 353 12.33 28.92 -45.61
CA LEU A 353 11.14 29.00 -46.46
C LEU A 353 10.01 29.78 -45.76
N ILE A 354 9.78 29.51 -44.46
CA ILE A 354 8.79 30.24 -43.65
C ILE A 354 9.11 31.74 -43.57
N LEU A 355 10.40 32.11 -43.53
CA LEU A 355 10.83 33.53 -43.49
C LEU A 355 10.68 34.23 -44.86
N GLU A 356 10.91 33.55 -45.98
CA GLU A 356 10.76 34.13 -47.33
C GLU A 356 9.30 34.32 -47.73
N THR A 357 8.42 33.37 -47.43
CA THR A 357 6.97 33.48 -47.72
C THR A 357 6.32 34.68 -47.02
N ARG A 358 6.86 35.11 -45.88
CA ARG A 358 6.36 36.25 -45.10
C ARG A 358 6.67 37.65 -45.70
N ARG A 359 7.36 37.75 -46.84
CA ARG A 359 7.76 39.04 -47.48
C ARG A 359 6.89 39.51 -48.67
N GLY A 360 5.89 38.74 -49.11
CA GLY A 360 5.06 39.06 -50.29
C GLY A 360 3.76 39.83 -49.99
N ASP A 361 3.24 40.56 -50.99
CA ASP A 361 2.03 41.41 -50.90
C ASP A 361 0.74 40.62 -50.58
N LEU A 362 -0.02 41.12 -49.60
CA LEU A 362 -1.09 40.42 -48.88
C LEU A 362 -2.49 40.63 -49.49
N LYS A 363 -3.36 39.60 -49.42
CA LYS A 363 -4.80 39.70 -49.72
C LYS A 363 -5.65 39.69 -48.44
N PHE A 364 -6.71 40.51 -48.42
CA PHE A 364 -7.60 40.75 -47.27
C PHE A 364 -8.28 39.48 -46.68
N GLY A 365 -8.49 38.44 -47.50
CA GLY A 365 -9.08 37.17 -47.02
C GLY A 365 -8.16 36.34 -46.13
N ASP A 366 -6.85 36.49 -46.26
CA ASP A 366 -5.85 35.75 -45.49
C ASP A 366 -5.64 36.40 -44.10
N VAL A 367 -5.89 37.70 -44.01
CA VAL A 367 -5.85 38.52 -42.79
C VAL A 367 -6.95 38.11 -41.79
N VAL A 368 -8.19 37.89 -42.27
CA VAL A 368 -9.34 37.54 -41.42
C VAL A 368 -9.22 36.12 -40.85
N LYS A 369 -8.68 35.16 -41.63
CA LYS A 369 -8.43 33.79 -41.15
C LYS A 369 -7.29 33.72 -40.12
N GLY A 370 -6.25 34.56 -40.28
CA GLY A 370 -5.16 34.70 -39.31
C GLY A 370 -5.64 35.19 -37.94
N MET A 371 -6.52 36.20 -37.90
CA MET A 371 -7.07 36.73 -36.65
C MET A 371 -7.88 35.69 -35.85
N GLY A 372 -8.69 34.88 -36.52
CA GLY A 372 -9.48 33.84 -35.86
C GLY A 372 -8.63 32.72 -35.24
N ALA A 373 -7.53 32.38 -35.91
CA ALA A 373 -6.59 31.35 -35.44
C ALA A 373 -5.72 31.82 -34.28
N GLU A 374 -5.26 33.08 -34.28
CA GLU A 374 -4.51 33.64 -33.16
C GLU A 374 -5.34 33.71 -31.87
N VAL A 375 -6.61 34.13 -31.98
CA VAL A 375 -7.51 34.16 -30.83
C VAL A 375 -7.74 32.75 -30.27
N ALA A 376 -7.89 31.74 -31.14
CA ALA A 376 -8.03 30.35 -30.73
C ALA A 376 -6.77 29.80 -30.05
N LEU A 377 -5.58 30.09 -30.60
CA LEU A 377 -4.30 29.67 -30.00
C LEU A 377 -4.06 30.35 -28.65
N ALA A 378 -4.35 31.64 -28.52
CA ALA A 378 -4.27 32.35 -27.25
C ALA A 378 -5.24 31.78 -26.20
N ALA A 379 -6.44 31.36 -26.63
CA ALA A 379 -7.39 30.67 -25.75
C ALA A 379 -6.84 29.32 -25.27
N PHE A 380 -6.25 28.51 -26.15
CA PHE A 380 -5.60 27.25 -25.75
C PHE A 380 -4.43 27.47 -24.79
N GLU A 381 -3.58 28.49 -25.01
CA GLU A 381 -2.49 28.82 -24.10
C GLU A 381 -3.00 29.27 -22.73
N GLY A 382 -4.07 30.06 -22.69
CA GLY A 382 -4.74 30.46 -21.45
C GLY A 382 -5.31 29.27 -20.68
N GLU A 383 -5.97 28.34 -21.38
CA GLU A 383 -6.51 27.11 -20.80
C GLU A 383 -5.40 26.20 -20.26
N LEU A 384 -4.33 25.99 -21.04
CA LEU A 384 -3.17 25.21 -20.61
C LEU A 384 -2.46 25.81 -19.38
N ARG A 385 -2.41 27.15 -19.28
CA ARG A 385 -1.86 27.84 -18.11
C ARG A 385 -2.73 27.59 -16.86
N SER A 386 -4.04 27.76 -16.99
CA SER A 386 -5.00 27.45 -15.91
C SER A 386 -4.93 25.98 -15.48
N LEU A 387 -4.85 25.04 -16.43
CA LEU A 387 -4.70 23.61 -16.12
C LEU A 387 -3.38 23.32 -15.41
N LYS A 388 -2.29 23.97 -15.81
CA LYS A 388 -1.00 23.84 -15.15
C LYS A 388 -1.06 24.32 -13.70
N GLU A 389 -1.65 25.48 -13.44
CA GLU A 389 -1.83 26.02 -12.08
C GLU A 389 -2.61 25.03 -11.18
N LYS A 390 -3.71 24.45 -11.68
CA LYS A 390 -4.48 23.42 -10.96
C LYS A 390 -3.68 22.14 -10.71
N ILE A 391 -2.87 21.71 -11.69
CA ILE A 391 -2.01 20.53 -11.54
C ILE A 391 -0.94 20.78 -10.47
N ASP A 392 -0.29 21.93 -10.49
CA ASP A 392 0.74 22.32 -9.52
C ASP A 392 0.15 22.42 -8.11
N GLU A 393 -1.07 22.96 -7.96
CA GLU A 393 -1.82 22.97 -6.70
C GLU A 393 -2.07 21.54 -6.16
N GLN A 394 -2.58 20.65 -7.00
CA GLN A 394 -2.85 19.26 -6.62
C GLN A 394 -1.58 18.48 -6.27
N LEU A 395 -0.47 18.74 -6.97
CA LEU A 395 0.84 18.14 -6.63
C LEU A 395 1.32 18.60 -5.26
N SER A 396 1.20 19.90 -4.96
CA SER A 396 1.54 20.44 -3.64
C SER A 396 0.67 19.81 -2.54
N GLU A 397 -0.63 19.66 -2.78
CA GLU A 397 -1.54 19.01 -1.83
C GLU A 397 -1.11 17.57 -1.53
N ILE A 398 -0.77 16.79 -2.58
CA ILE A 398 -0.27 15.41 -2.43
C ILE A 398 1.03 15.37 -1.61
N GLU A 399 1.96 16.29 -1.84
CA GLU A 399 3.20 16.38 -1.06
C GLU A 399 2.91 16.66 0.43
N THR A 400 1.94 17.52 0.74
CA THR A 400 1.55 17.77 2.14
C THR A 400 0.96 16.53 2.81
N TYR A 401 0.15 15.74 2.08
CA TYR A 401 -0.36 14.47 2.61
C TYR A 401 0.75 13.45 2.82
N ASP A 402 1.71 13.35 1.91
CA ASP A 402 2.87 12.46 2.04
C ASP A 402 3.74 12.79 3.27
N ALA A 403 3.97 14.07 3.52
CA ALA A 403 4.68 14.53 4.72
C ALA A 403 3.94 14.09 6.00
N ARG A 404 2.62 14.31 6.07
CA ARG A 404 1.80 13.90 7.23
C ARG A 404 1.77 12.39 7.43
N LEU A 405 1.66 11.61 6.34
CA LEU A 405 1.70 10.13 6.42
C LEU A 405 3.04 9.63 6.94
N HIS A 406 4.14 10.27 6.53
CA HIS A 406 5.48 9.94 7.01
C HIS A 406 5.66 10.27 8.49
N GLU A 407 5.10 11.38 8.99
CA GLU A 407 5.10 11.71 10.42
C GLU A 407 4.38 10.63 11.25
N LEU A 408 3.19 10.21 10.79
CA LEU A 408 2.42 9.17 11.46
C LEU A 408 3.13 7.81 11.44
N THR A 409 3.89 7.49 10.40
CA THR A 409 4.53 6.16 10.25
C THR A 409 6.04 6.16 10.47
N ASN A 410 6.59 7.24 11.04
CA ASN A 410 8.04 7.34 11.26
C ASN A 410 8.57 6.17 12.09
N ARG A 411 9.75 5.68 11.70
CA ARG A 411 10.48 4.58 12.34
C ARG A 411 10.68 4.77 13.85
N ARG A 412 10.88 6.01 14.33
CA ARG A 412 11.02 6.29 15.77
C ARG A 412 9.74 5.94 16.54
N ARG A 413 8.60 6.49 16.10
CA ARG A 413 7.28 6.23 16.69
C ARG A 413 6.93 4.73 16.67
N SER A 414 7.15 4.07 15.53
CA SER A 414 6.92 2.63 15.40
C SER A 414 7.79 1.80 16.36
N ALA A 415 9.05 2.21 16.58
CA ALA A 415 9.94 1.54 17.53
C ALA A 415 9.50 1.72 18.99
N GLU A 416 8.95 2.88 19.34
CA GLU A 416 8.40 3.14 20.68
C GLU A 416 7.16 2.30 20.97
N ILE A 417 6.23 2.21 20.01
CA ILE A 417 5.05 1.33 20.12
C ILE A 417 5.49 -0.12 20.35
N LEU A 418 6.46 -0.61 19.57
CA LEU A 418 7.00 -1.96 19.74
C LEU A 418 7.74 -2.15 21.07
N LYS A 419 8.35 -1.09 21.63
CA LYS A 419 8.99 -1.14 22.95
C LYS A 419 7.96 -1.33 24.05
N ILE A 420 6.81 -0.65 23.98
CA ILE A 420 5.68 -0.83 24.90
C ILE A 420 5.20 -2.28 24.85
N PHE A 421 4.91 -2.79 23.64
CA PHE A 421 4.48 -4.16 23.41
C PHE A 421 5.46 -5.18 24.02
N ARG A 422 6.76 -5.06 23.71
CA ARG A 422 7.78 -6.00 24.21
C ARG A 422 7.91 -5.98 25.73
N ARG A 423 7.86 -4.79 26.35
CA ARG A 423 7.91 -4.65 27.81
C ARG A 423 6.71 -5.33 28.46
N ALA A 424 5.50 -5.01 27.99
CA ALA A 424 4.27 -5.62 28.51
C ALA A 424 4.25 -7.14 28.32
N TYR A 425 4.80 -7.64 27.22
CA TYR A 425 4.93 -9.09 26.98
C TYR A 425 5.87 -9.77 27.98
N ILE A 426 7.00 -9.16 28.32
CA ILE A 426 7.93 -9.70 29.34
C ILE A 426 7.22 -9.75 30.70
N GLU A 427 6.57 -8.66 31.11
CA GLU A 427 5.86 -8.56 32.38
C GLU A 427 4.73 -9.59 32.48
N ALA A 428 3.92 -9.74 31.42
CA ALA A 428 2.85 -10.72 31.37
C ALA A 428 3.35 -12.18 31.38
N ARG A 429 4.53 -12.45 30.81
CA ARG A 429 5.12 -13.80 30.91
C ARG A 429 5.52 -14.15 32.34
N VAL A 430 6.05 -13.17 33.09
CA VAL A 430 6.40 -13.37 34.51
C VAL A 430 5.16 -13.66 35.35
N SER A 431 4.10 -12.84 35.23
CA SER A 431 2.85 -13.06 35.97
C SER A 431 2.19 -14.39 35.64
N LEU A 432 2.26 -14.81 34.38
CA LEU A 432 1.70 -16.08 33.91
C LEU A 432 2.64 -17.28 34.08
N ASN A 433 3.72 -17.15 34.85
CA ASN A 433 4.64 -18.23 35.20
C ASN A 433 5.28 -18.92 33.98
N LEU A 434 5.68 -18.13 32.98
CA LEU A 434 6.32 -18.60 31.75
C LEU A 434 7.84 -18.34 31.77
N PRO A 435 8.63 -19.20 31.11
CA PRO A 435 10.06 -18.98 31.00
C PRO A 435 10.38 -17.71 30.21
N PRO A 436 11.51 -17.04 30.51
CA PRO A 436 11.97 -15.88 29.76
C PRO A 436 12.35 -16.26 28.33
N ILE A 437 12.17 -15.33 27.39
CA ILE A 437 12.55 -15.49 25.99
C ILE A 437 13.19 -14.20 25.46
N ASP A 438 13.97 -14.28 24.38
CA ASP A 438 14.46 -13.08 23.70
C ASP A 438 13.32 -12.36 22.96
N THR A 439 13.09 -11.10 23.29
CA THR A 439 12.01 -10.28 22.73
C THR A 439 12.49 -9.27 21.69
N LYS A 440 13.81 -9.19 21.41
CA LYS A 440 14.38 -8.17 20.50
C LYS A 440 13.78 -8.19 19.09
N ARG A 441 13.44 -9.37 18.59
CA ARG A 441 12.88 -9.57 17.23
C ARG A 441 11.36 -9.64 17.20
N LEU A 442 10.69 -9.62 18.36
CA LEU A 442 9.22 -9.70 18.40
C LEU A 442 8.60 -8.43 17.83
N ASN A 443 7.57 -8.63 17.02
CA ASN A 443 6.69 -7.58 16.51
C ASN A 443 5.23 -7.95 16.82
N LEU A 444 4.30 -7.05 16.46
CA LEU A 444 2.88 -7.28 16.72
C LEU A 444 2.35 -8.56 16.09
N ARG A 445 2.95 -9.05 14.99
CA ARG A 445 2.54 -10.26 14.28
C ARG A 445 3.15 -11.54 14.87
N SER A 446 4.07 -11.42 15.83
CA SER A 446 4.77 -12.55 16.47
C SER A 446 3.89 -13.26 17.50
N ARG A 447 2.75 -13.80 17.04
CA ARG A 447 1.85 -14.60 17.87
C ARG A 447 2.59 -15.88 18.32
N PRO A 448 2.52 -16.26 19.61
CA PRO A 448 3.23 -17.43 20.12
C PRO A 448 2.76 -18.73 19.47
N ASN A 449 3.70 -19.62 19.18
CA ASN A 449 3.45 -21.00 18.74
C ASN A 449 4.16 -21.96 19.70
N VAL A 450 3.52 -22.25 20.83
CA VAL A 450 4.06 -23.06 21.92
C VAL A 450 3.08 -24.20 22.21
N SER A 451 3.58 -25.42 22.28
CA SER A 451 2.77 -26.61 22.60
C SER A 451 2.58 -26.81 24.11
N GLY A 452 1.61 -27.66 24.46
CA GLY A 452 1.29 -28.01 25.85
C GLY A 452 0.64 -26.89 26.65
N SER A 453 0.62 -27.04 27.98
CA SER A 453 -0.04 -26.09 28.90
C SER A 453 0.59 -24.70 28.93
N GLY A 454 1.83 -24.53 28.41
CA GLY A 454 2.47 -23.23 28.23
C GLY A 454 1.93 -22.41 27.04
N GLY A 455 1.22 -23.06 26.10
CA GLY A 455 0.63 -22.44 24.92
C GLY A 455 -0.41 -21.37 25.26
N PRO A 456 -1.53 -21.73 25.92
CA PRO A 456 -2.59 -20.79 26.28
C PRO A 456 -2.10 -19.60 27.11
N ARG A 457 -1.18 -19.85 28.06
CA ARG A 457 -0.54 -18.79 28.85
C ARG A 457 0.30 -17.85 28.00
N SER A 458 1.04 -18.39 27.03
CA SER A 458 1.83 -17.55 26.11
C SER A 458 0.92 -16.70 25.23
N VAL A 459 -0.20 -17.26 24.76
CA VAL A 459 -1.22 -16.51 24.01
C VAL A 459 -1.84 -15.41 24.87
N LEU A 460 -2.21 -15.69 26.13
CA LEU A 460 -2.73 -14.67 27.03
C LEU A 460 -1.70 -13.57 27.32
N ALA A 461 -0.41 -13.93 27.48
CA ALA A 461 0.67 -12.94 27.63
C ALA A 461 0.77 -12.03 26.39
N TYR A 462 0.65 -12.61 25.19
CA TYR A 462 0.67 -11.89 23.92
C TYR A 462 -0.52 -10.93 23.78
N TYR A 463 -1.74 -11.39 24.08
CA TYR A 463 -2.92 -10.51 24.07
C TYR A 463 -2.82 -9.41 25.14
N SER A 464 -2.32 -9.73 26.33
CA SER A 464 -2.07 -8.71 27.37
C SER A 464 -1.11 -7.62 26.89
N ALA A 465 -0.05 -8.00 26.18
CA ALA A 465 0.90 -7.07 25.60
C ALA A 465 0.28 -6.24 24.47
N LEU A 466 -0.54 -6.87 23.64
CA LEU A 466 -1.30 -6.19 22.59
C LEU A 466 -2.25 -5.15 23.22
N TRP A 467 -3.04 -5.54 24.22
CA TRP A 467 -3.98 -4.64 24.90
C TRP A 467 -3.27 -3.51 25.66
N ALA A 468 -2.16 -3.77 26.33
CA ALA A 468 -1.35 -2.70 26.93
C ALA A 468 -0.86 -1.68 25.89
N THR A 469 -0.68 -2.11 24.64
CA THR A 469 -0.29 -1.24 23.53
C THR A 469 -1.50 -0.50 22.94
N THR A 470 -2.63 -1.18 22.72
CA THR A 470 -3.84 -0.58 22.14
C THR A 470 -4.59 0.34 23.10
N PHE A 471 -4.40 0.18 24.41
CA PHE A 471 -4.95 1.05 25.46
C PHE A 471 -3.96 2.11 25.94
N GLY A 472 -2.73 2.11 25.42
CA GLY A 472 -1.71 3.09 25.74
C GLY A 472 -1.90 4.41 24.97
N GLU A 473 -0.90 5.27 25.07
CA GLU A 473 -0.87 6.61 24.45
C GLU A 473 -1.15 6.63 22.95
N TYR A 474 -0.76 5.58 22.23
CA TYR A 474 -0.90 5.47 20.77
C TYR A 474 -2.22 4.84 20.32
N GLY A 475 -2.99 4.28 21.26
CA GLY A 475 -4.28 3.65 21.00
C GLY A 475 -5.34 4.62 20.51
N SER A 476 -6.25 4.14 19.66
CA SER A 476 -7.40 4.93 19.18
C SER A 476 -8.75 4.42 19.68
N PHE A 477 -8.84 3.17 20.13
CA PHE A 477 -10.08 2.53 20.54
C PHE A 477 -9.94 1.80 21.88
N ASP A 478 -10.92 1.98 22.74
CA ASP A 478 -11.11 1.22 23.98
C ASP A 478 -12.29 0.28 23.75
N VAL A 479 -12.00 -1.00 23.46
CA VAL A 479 -12.98 -2.03 23.09
C VAL A 479 -13.01 -3.12 24.18
N PRO A 480 -14.17 -3.71 24.53
CA PRO A 480 -14.25 -4.70 25.58
C PRO A 480 -13.36 -5.92 25.31
N LEU A 481 -12.58 -6.30 26.33
CA LEU A 481 -11.69 -7.45 26.31
C LEU A 481 -12.47 -8.69 26.70
N VAL A 482 -12.70 -9.59 25.74
CA VAL A 482 -13.51 -10.79 25.96
C VAL A 482 -12.62 -12.03 25.89
N ILE A 483 -12.65 -12.85 26.93
CA ILE A 483 -11.83 -14.05 27.07
C ILE A 483 -12.76 -15.22 27.37
N ASP A 484 -12.90 -16.13 26.40
CA ASP A 484 -13.76 -17.30 26.51
C ASP A 484 -12.94 -18.55 26.87
N SER A 485 -13.22 -19.09 28.05
CA SER A 485 -12.68 -20.34 28.59
C SER A 485 -11.14 -20.44 28.55
N PRO A 486 -10.40 -19.72 29.42
CA PRO A 486 -8.94 -19.84 29.52
C PRO A 486 -8.44 -21.22 29.95
N GLN A 487 -9.32 -22.12 30.40
CA GLN A 487 -9.07 -23.51 30.81
C GLN A 487 -8.63 -24.44 29.65
N GLN A 488 -8.07 -23.91 28.56
CA GLN A 488 -7.69 -24.73 27.40
C GLN A 488 -6.48 -25.65 27.68
N LEU A 489 -6.51 -26.81 27.02
CA LEU A 489 -5.45 -27.82 27.04
C LEU A 489 -5.08 -28.33 28.45
N GLY A 490 -6.06 -28.40 29.36
CA GLY A 490 -5.91 -29.00 30.68
C GLY A 490 -4.91 -28.25 31.57
N GLN A 491 -5.13 -26.94 31.77
CA GLN A 491 -4.36 -26.17 32.76
C GLN A 491 -4.50 -26.84 34.14
N ASP A 492 -3.39 -26.95 34.86
CA ASP A 492 -3.37 -27.50 36.21
C ASP A 492 -3.97 -26.50 37.22
N ASP A 493 -4.36 -27.02 38.38
CA ASP A 493 -4.93 -26.25 39.50
C ASP A 493 -4.02 -25.13 40.02
N LYS A 494 -2.75 -25.10 39.58
CA LYS A 494 -1.77 -24.07 39.92
C LYS A 494 -1.73 -22.92 38.92
N ASN A 495 -1.80 -23.19 37.62
CA ASN A 495 -1.62 -22.14 36.60
C ASN A 495 -2.94 -21.47 36.20
N LEU A 496 -4.07 -22.16 36.26
CA LEU A 496 -5.36 -21.54 35.95
C LEU A 496 -5.70 -20.37 36.90
N PRO A 497 -5.55 -20.48 38.24
CA PRO A 497 -5.74 -19.33 39.12
C PRO A 497 -4.86 -18.14 38.78
N LYS A 498 -3.60 -18.36 38.37
CA LYS A 498 -2.70 -17.29 37.93
C LYS A 498 -3.17 -16.60 36.66
N MET A 499 -3.77 -17.33 35.72
CA MET A 499 -4.38 -16.72 34.53
C MET A 499 -5.54 -15.82 34.92
N ILE A 500 -6.41 -16.28 35.83
CA ILE A 500 -7.56 -15.51 36.31
C ILE A 500 -7.10 -14.28 37.10
N GLU A 501 -6.13 -14.42 38.01
CA GLU A 501 -5.50 -13.33 38.76
C GLU A 501 -4.88 -12.29 37.81
N HIS A 502 -4.17 -12.74 36.78
CA HIS A 502 -3.60 -11.85 35.77
C HIS A 502 -4.68 -11.06 35.03
N VAL A 503 -5.76 -11.71 34.58
CA VAL A 503 -6.90 -11.03 33.94
C VAL A 503 -7.57 -10.06 34.89
N ALA A 504 -7.72 -10.43 36.16
CA ALA A 504 -8.36 -9.60 37.17
C ALA A 504 -7.50 -8.41 37.59
N THR A 505 -6.17 -8.48 37.53
CA THR A 505 -5.29 -7.46 38.17
C THR A 505 -4.37 -6.70 37.22
N LYS A 506 -4.06 -7.24 36.03
CA LYS A 506 -3.03 -6.69 35.12
C LYS A 506 -3.57 -6.14 33.80
N MET A 507 -4.88 -6.21 33.57
CA MET A 507 -5.51 -5.63 32.38
C MET A 507 -5.61 -4.09 32.48
N PRO A 508 -5.70 -3.37 31.35
CA PRO A 508 -5.80 -1.91 31.34
C PRO A 508 -6.95 -1.41 32.22
N GLU A 509 -6.71 -0.34 32.99
CA GLU A 509 -7.65 0.10 34.05
C GLU A 509 -9.01 0.56 33.52
N THR A 510 -9.03 1.17 32.35
CA THR A 510 -10.25 1.68 31.72
C THR A 510 -11.06 0.56 31.06
N ALA A 511 -10.44 -0.57 30.71
CA ALA A 511 -11.04 -1.60 29.89
C ALA A 511 -12.25 -2.28 30.55
N GLN A 512 -13.30 -2.49 29.77
CA GLN A 512 -14.32 -3.47 30.12
C GLN A 512 -13.78 -4.88 29.85
N ILE A 513 -13.91 -5.78 30.82
CA ILE A 513 -13.44 -7.16 30.74
C ILE A 513 -14.64 -8.08 30.88
N ILE A 514 -14.74 -9.08 30.00
CA ILE A 514 -15.73 -10.16 30.08
C ILE A 514 -14.96 -11.48 30.04
N LEU A 515 -14.87 -12.15 31.18
CA LEU A 515 -14.15 -13.40 31.34
C LEU A 515 -15.14 -14.55 31.57
N GLY A 516 -15.13 -15.56 30.70
CA GLY A 516 -15.86 -16.82 30.89
C GLY A 516 -14.95 -17.89 31.53
N ILE A 517 -15.38 -18.52 32.63
CA ILE A 517 -14.63 -19.61 33.29
C ILE A 517 -15.52 -20.80 33.68
N GLU A 518 -14.89 -21.97 33.70
CA GLU A 518 -15.42 -23.21 34.30
C GLU A 518 -14.98 -23.27 35.77
N GLY A 519 -15.85 -22.84 36.69
CA GLY A 519 -15.63 -22.95 38.13
C GLY A 519 -15.45 -21.63 38.88
N ASN A 520 -15.31 -21.73 40.20
CA ASN A 520 -15.23 -20.57 41.09
C ASN A 520 -13.83 -19.96 41.12
N THR A 521 -13.77 -18.65 41.35
CA THR A 521 -12.52 -17.92 41.58
C THR A 521 -12.60 -17.11 42.88
N LYS A 522 -11.44 -16.86 43.49
CA LYS A 522 -11.30 -15.97 44.65
C LYS A 522 -11.12 -14.51 44.23
N GLU A 523 -10.84 -14.27 42.95
CA GLU A 523 -10.61 -12.95 42.39
C GLU A 523 -11.90 -12.12 42.34
N LYS A 524 -11.76 -10.81 42.60
CA LYS A 524 -12.90 -9.89 42.65
C LYS A 524 -13.23 -9.37 41.25
N PHE A 525 -14.48 -9.56 40.86
CA PHE A 525 -15.10 -8.96 39.68
C PHE A 525 -16.31 -8.13 40.13
N GLU A 526 -16.55 -6.98 39.50
CA GLU A 526 -17.67 -6.12 39.89
C GLU A 526 -19.03 -6.76 39.58
N LYS A 527 -19.10 -7.58 38.52
CA LYS A 527 -20.30 -8.35 38.18
C LYS A 527 -19.95 -9.82 37.95
N ILE A 528 -20.71 -10.70 38.61
CA ILE A 528 -20.64 -12.15 38.43
C ILE A 528 -21.99 -12.63 37.87
N ILE A 529 -21.93 -13.40 36.79
CA ILE A 529 -23.06 -13.97 36.09
C ILE A 529 -22.93 -15.49 36.20
N ASN A 530 -23.79 -16.12 37.00
CA ASN A 530 -23.77 -17.58 37.20
C ASN A 530 -24.70 -18.27 36.20
N LEU A 531 -24.19 -19.30 35.54
CA LEU A 531 -24.89 -20.21 34.64
C LEU A 531 -24.82 -21.62 35.28
N ASP A 532 -25.84 -21.97 36.06
CA ASP A 532 -25.77 -23.17 36.92
C ASP A 532 -26.38 -24.41 36.26
N THR A 533 -27.24 -24.22 35.25
CA THR A 533 -28.07 -25.30 34.69
C THR A 533 -27.56 -25.74 33.31
N PRO A 534 -27.09 -26.99 33.15
CA PRO A 534 -26.62 -27.50 31.87
C PRO A 534 -27.72 -27.46 30.80
N TYR A 535 -27.37 -26.99 29.60
CA TYR A 535 -28.25 -26.84 28.43
C TYR A 535 -29.45 -25.88 28.63
N GLU A 536 -29.51 -25.12 29.73
CA GLU A 536 -30.59 -24.16 29.97
C GLU A 536 -30.04 -22.74 30.16
N LEU A 537 -29.32 -22.25 29.14
CA LEU A 537 -28.91 -20.84 29.13
C LEU A 537 -30.15 -19.94 29.20
N LEU A 538 -31.15 -20.21 28.36
CA LEU A 538 -32.42 -19.48 28.31
C LEU A 538 -33.40 -20.07 29.33
N GLN A 539 -34.16 -19.20 29.98
CA GLN A 539 -35.07 -19.57 31.06
C GLN A 539 -36.53 -19.32 30.65
N ALA A 540 -37.42 -20.25 30.98
CA ALA A 540 -38.84 -20.17 30.58
C ALA A 540 -39.60 -19.09 31.36
N ASP A 541 -39.27 -18.88 32.64
CA ASP A 541 -39.88 -17.87 33.52
C ASP A 541 -39.58 -16.44 33.06
N LYS A 542 -38.48 -16.24 32.32
CA LYS A 542 -38.07 -14.93 31.77
C LYS A 542 -38.64 -14.64 30.38
N TYR A 543 -39.30 -15.61 29.75
CA TYR A 543 -39.73 -15.48 28.35
C TYR A 543 -40.68 -14.31 28.13
N GLU A 544 -41.82 -14.26 28.82
CA GLU A 544 -42.85 -13.25 28.57
C GLU A 544 -42.33 -11.82 28.79
N GLU A 545 -41.60 -11.59 29.89
CA GLU A 545 -41.02 -10.28 30.22
C GLU A 545 -40.06 -9.80 29.12
N ILE A 546 -39.10 -10.63 28.73
CA ILE A 546 -38.05 -10.24 27.77
C ILE A 546 -38.61 -10.21 26.34
N ASN A 547 -39.50 -11.13 25.99
CA ASN A 547 -40.14 -11.13 24.68
C ASN A 547 -40.95 -9.84 24.46
N ASN A 548 -41.62 -9.31 25.49
CA ASN A 548 -42.30 -8.02 25.41
C ASN A 548 -41.35 -6.83 25.18
N ILE A 549 -40.11 -6.92 25.65
CA ILE A 549 -39.07 -5.91 25.39
C ILE A 549 -38.54 -6.02 23.95
N VAL A 550 -38.32 -7.24 23.46
CA VAL A 550 -37.67 -7.50 22.16
C VAL A 550 -38.64 -7.38 20.97
N THR A 551 -39.90 -7.77 21.15
CA THR A 551 -40.91 -7.84 20.07
C THR A 551 -41.12 -6.50 19.35
N PRO A 552 -41.19 -5.33 20.02
CA PRO A 552 -41.31 -4.04 19.34
C PRO A 552 -40.16 -3.77 18.37
N TYR A 553 -38.91 -4.05 18.78
CA TYR A 553 -37.75 -3.93 17.89
C TYR A 553 -37.84 -4.91 16.73
N LEU A 554 -38.23 -6.16 16.99
CA LEU A 554 -38.33 -7.17 15.95
C LEU A 554 -39.33 -6.79 14.85
N ASN A 555 -40.51 -6.30 15.25
CA ASN A 555 -41.53 -5.87 14.31
C ASN A 555 -41.07 -4.68 13.47
N LEU A 556 -40.35 -3.71 14.07
CA LEU A 556 -39.79 -2.56 13.36
C LEU A 556 -38.72 -2.97 12.34
N MET A 557 -37.83 -3.91 12.71
CA MET A 557 -36.83 -4.44 11.77
C MET A 557 -37.49 -5.02 10.54
N TYR A 558 -38.48 -5.90 10.73
CA TYR A 558 -39.17 -6.54 9.61
C TYR A 558 -40.01 -5.56 8.80
N ALA A 559 -40.69 -4.62 9.45
CA ALA A 559 -41.39 -3.55 8.77
C ALA A 559 -40.44 -2.82 7.80
N GLN A 560 -39.26 -2.40 8.26
CA GLN A 560 -38.30 -1.70 7.40
C GLN A 560 -37.76 -2.56 6.25
N ILE A 561 -37.32 -3.79 6.54
CA ILE A 561 -36.71 -4.66 5.53
C ILE A 561 -37.71 -5.04 4.43
N PHE A 562 -38.99 -5.21 4.78
CA PHE A 562 -40.00 -5.64 3.83
C PHE A 562 -40.85 -4.50 3.24
N SER A 563 -40.91 -3.31 3.86
CA SER A 563 -41.56 -2.13 3.27
C SER A 563 -40.78 -1.55 2.09
N ASP A 564 -39.44 -1.59 2.15
CA ASP A 564 -38.59 -1.06 1.06
C ASP A 564 -38.70 -1.90 -0.22
N ASN A 565 -39.05 -3.19 -0.11
CA ASN A 565 -39.21 -4.10 -1.24
C ASN A 565 -40.54 -3.93 -2.00
N GLU A 566 -41.56 -3.27 -1.44
CA GLU A 566 -42.83 -3.00 -2.15
C GLU A 566 -42.77 -1.74 -3.02
N SER A 567 -41.69 -0.95 -2.94
CA SER A 567 -41.53 0.30 -3.70
C SER A 567 -40.80 0.14 -5.05
N VAL A 568 -40.36 -1.07 -5.38
CA VAL A 568 -39.62 -1.42 -6.62
C VAL A 568 -40.37 -2.49 -7.45
N GLY A 569 -41.64 -2.78 -7.11
CA GLY A 569 -42.50 -3.75 -7.81
C GLY A 569 -43.26 -3.16 -8.98
#